data_AF-A0A0F9AWJ6-F1
#
_entry.id   AF-A0A0F9AWJ6-F1
#
_cell.length_a   1.000
_cell.length_b   1.000
_cell.length_c   1.000
_cell.angle_alpha   90.00
_cell.angle_beta   90.00
_cell.angle_gamma   90.00
#
_symmetry.space_group_name_H-M   'P 1'
#
loop_
_entity.id
_entity.type
_entity.pdbx_description
1 polymer ?
#
loop_
_entity_poly.entity_id
_entity_poly.type
_entity_poly.pdbx_seq_one_letter_code
_entity_poly.pdbx_strand_id
1 'polypeptide(L)'
;GKNDIMNSMEEELPDSIGVLFTEAELWLCHAFVRHDRDIDNSDRYPIVSTELNEQIVFALLACANSDIKEYNLLLSEADLLLLDWCIRDDMKSPAGANGKEILLKIFQARSDLIYGPTSEHQDIDYKTAINRKAIRAIEEEEHAKPDNGTDEGPDDHPFAYA
;
A
#
# COMPACT_ATOMS: atom_id res chain seq x y z
N GLY A 1 -19.03 -2.27 32.17
CA GLY A 1 -19.09 -1.25 31.10
C GLY A 1 -18.07 -0.17 31.40
N LYS A 2 -16.86 -0.33 30.85
CA LYS A 2 -15.76 0.66 30.72
C LYS A 2 -14.44 -0.02 30.29
N ASN A 3 -14.49 -1.21 29.67
CA ASN A 3 -13.30 -2.01 29.32
C ASN A 3 -13.25 -2.38 27.83
N ASP A 4 -13.83 -1.59 26.92
CA ASP A 4 -13.93 -1.96 25.49
C ASP A 4 -13.54 -0.85 24.49
N ILE A 5 -12.75 0.18 24.87
CA ILE A 5 -12.39 1.26 23.92
C ILE A 5 -10.94 1.75 24.11
N MET A 6 -9.97 0.83 24.20
CA MET A 6 -8.54 1.17 24.08
C MET A 6 -7.79 0.10 23.27
N ASN A 7 -8.34 -0.24 22.11
CA ASN A 7 -7.57 -0.82 21.00
C ASN A 7 -7.41 0.28 19.94
N SER A 8 -6.67 1.34 20.28
CA SER A 8 -6.20 2.31 19.30
C SER A 8 -5.02 1.68 18.57
N MET A 9 -5.36 1.18 17.39
CA MET A 9 -4.51 0.55 16.39
C MET A 9 -3.16 1.27 16.25
N GLU A 10 -2.08 0.53 16.42
CA GLU A 10 -0.87 0.75 15.63
C GLU A 10 -1.33 0.76 14.17
N GLU A 11 -1.40 1.93 13.55
CA GLU A 11 -1.67 2.03 12.10
C GLU A 11 -0.39 1.57 11.38
N GLU A 12 -0.17 0.25 11.35
CA GLU A 12 0.77 -0.36 10.40
C GLU A 12 0.40 0.18 9.02
N LEU A 13 1.36 0.83 8.36
CA LEU A 13 1.18 1.27 6.98
C LEU A 13 0.72 0.05 6.17
N PRO A 14 -0.36 0.17 5.39
CA PRO A 14 -0.90 -0.99 4.71
C PRO A 14 0.13 -1.51 3.69
N ASP A 15 0.54 -2.78 3.80
CA ASP A 15 1.47 -3.42 2.85
C ASP A 15 0.89 -3.54 1.43
N SER A 16 -0.40 -3.29 1.29
CA SER A 16 -1.13 -3.36 0.03
C SER A 16 -2.31 -2.39 0.01
N ILE A 17 -2.68 -1.94 -1.19
CA ILE A 17 -3.75 -0.97 -1.41
C ILE A 17 -4.75 -1.48 -2.44
N GLY A 18 -6.04 -1.25 -2.17
CA GLY A 18 -7.12 -1.59 -3.08
C GLY A 18 -7.17 -0.63 -4.27
N VAL A 19 -7.07 -1.16 -5.48
CA VAL A 19 -7.21 -0.40 -6.72
C VAL A 19 -8.36 -0.99 -7.56
N LEU A 20 -9.32 -0.14 -7.90
CA LEU A 20 -10.50 -0.53 -8.68
C LEU A 20 -10.18 -0.53 -10.18
N PHE A 21 -10.36 -1.68 -10.81
CA PHE A 21 -10.20 -1.87 -12.26
C PHE A 21 -11.52 -2.27 -12.89
N THR A 22 -11.83 -1.70 -14.05
CA THR A 22 -12.87 -2.18 -14.94
C THR A 22 -12.45 -3.48 -15.60
N GLU A 23 -13.42 -4.27 -16.06
CA GLU A 23 -13.15 -5.51 -16.83
C GLU A 23 -12.21 -5.26 -18.02
N ALA A 24 -12.40 -4.14 -18.73
CA ALA A 24 -11.57 -3.76 -19.86
C ALA A 24 -10.11 -3.46 -19.48
N GLU A 25 -9.90 -2.86 -18.29
CA GLU A 25 -8.58 -2.59 -17.75
C GLU A 25 -7.91 -3.88 -17.25
N LEU A 26 -8.66 -4.79 -16.61
CA LEU A 26 -8.16 -6.11 -16.21
C LEU A 26 -7.66 -6.92 -17.40
N TRP A 27 -8.37 -6.87 -18.54
CA TRP A 27 -7.89 -7.47 -19.79
C TRP A 27 -6.59 -6.87 -20.30
N LEU A 28 -6.41 -5.55 -20.12
CA LEU A 28 -5.15 -4.89 -20.47
C LEU A 28 -4.04 -5.36 -19.52
N CYS A 29 -4.27 -5.36 -18.21
CA CYS A 29 -3.31 -5.86 -17.21
C CYS A 29 -2.90 -7.32 -17.50
N HIS A 30 -3.87 -8.20 -17.80
CA HIS A 30 -3.62 -9.60 -18.15
C HIS A 30 -2.72 -9.76 -19.39
N ALA A 31 -2.83 -8.87 -20.39
CA ALA A 31 -2.01 -8.97 -21.61
C ALA A 31 -0.51 -8.77 -21.33
N PHE A 32 -0.18 -8.06 -20.26
CA PHE A 32 1.18 -7.67 -19.91
C PHE A 32 1.75 -8.42 -18.70
N VAL A 33 0.94 -8.64 -17.66
CA VAL A 33 1.32 -9.44 -16.50
C VAL A 33 1.20 -10.91 -16.89
N ARG A 34 2.29 -11.47 -17.40
CA ARG A 34 2.38 -12.89 -17.77
C ARG A 34 2.84 -13.72 -16.57
N HIS A 35 2.55 -15.02 -16.60
CA HIS A 35 3.04 -15.99 -15.62
C HIS A 35 4.41 -16.57 -15.98
N ASP A 36 4.91 -16.31 -17.20
CA ASP A 36 6.10 -16.98 -17.73
C ASP A 36 7.05 -16.02 -18.43
N ARG A 37 8.33 -16.08 -18.05
CA ARG A 37 9.45 -15.68 -18.91
C ARG A 37 10.73 -16.43 -18.55
N ASP A 38 11.49 -16.76 -19.60
CA ASP A 38 12.71 -17.56 -19.58
C ASP A 38 13.66 -17.22 -18.43
N ILE A 39 14.17 -18.28 -17.79
CA ILE A 39 14.96 -18.42 -16.56
C ILE A 39 16.14 -17.43 -16.36
N ASP A 40 16.49 -16.60 -17.34
CA ASP A 40 17.76 -15.89 -17.41
C ASP A 40 17.75 -14.39 -17.02
N ASN A 41 16.66 -13.84 -16.48
CA ASN A 41 16.61 -12.40 -16.22
C ASN A 41 17.17 -12.03 -14.83
N SER A 42 18.34 -11.39 -14.81
CA SER A 42 19.08 -10.97 -13.59
C SER A 42 18.57 -9.68 -12.93
N ASP A 43 17.31 -9.32 -13.14
CA ASP A 43 16.77 -8.03 -12.68
C ASP A 43 16.33 -8.06 -11.21
N ARG A 44 16.45 -6.90 -10.54
CA ARG A 44 16.10 -6.73 -9.11
C ARG A 44 14.62 -7.00 -8.81
N TYR A 45 13.75 -6.86 -9.82
CA TYR A 45 12.32 -7.13 -9.71
C TYR A 45 11.92 -8.06 -10.86
N PRO A 46 11.16 -9.13 -10.59
CA PRO A 46 10.72 -10.01 -11.65
C PRO A 46 9.72 -9.26 -12.53
N ILE A 47 9.91 -9.32 -13.86
CA ILE A 47 8.97 -8.76 -14.87
C ILE A 47 7.70 -9.64 -14.99
N VAL A 48 7.48 -10.50 -14.00
CA VAL A 48 6.52 -11.60 -13.97
C VAL A 48 6.12 -11.76 -12.52
N SER A 49 4.83 -11.69 -12.24
CA SER A 49 4.27 -11.99 -10.91
C SER A 49 3.18 -13.01 -11.11
N THR A 50 3.46 -14.25 -10.73
CA THR A 50 2.48 -15.35 -10.81
C THR A 50 1.28 -15.04 -9.93
N GLU A 51 1.52 -14.50 -8.74
CA GLU A 51 0.48 -14.10 -7.82
C GLU A 51 -0.42 -13.01 -8.40
N LEU A 52 0.16 -11.93 -8.95
CA LEU A 52 -0.63 -10.88 -9.59
C LEU A 52 -1.37 -11.40 -10.82
N ASN A 53 -0.76 -12.28 -11.60
CA ASN A 53 -1.43 -12.93 -12.74
C ASN A 53 -2.64 -13.74 -12.28
N GLU A 54 -2.51 -14.56 -11.23
CA GLU A 54 -3.62 -15.31 -10.64
C GLU A 54 -4.73 -14.39 -10.13
N GLN A 55 -4.38 -13.31 -9.41
CA GLN A 55 -5.35 -12.32 -8.95
C GLN A 55 -6.14 -11.69 -10.11
N ILE A 56 -5.45 -11.29 -11.19
CA ILE A 56 -6.10 -10.72 -12.39
C ILE A 56 -7.02 -11.75 -13.05
N VAL A 57 -6.57 -13.00 -13.18
CA VAL A 57 -7.37 -14.09 -13.76
C VAL A 57 -8.63 -14.35 -12.92
N PHE A 58 -8.50 -14.41 -11.59
CA PHE A 58 -9.66 -14.58 -10.72
C PHE A 58 -10.61 -13.38 -10.79
N ALA A 59 -10.11 -12.16 -10.87
CA ALA A 59 -10.92 -10.97 -11.06
C ALA A 59 -11.71 -11.02 -12.37
N LEU A 60 -11.07 -11.41 -13.48
CA LEU A 60 -11.74 -11.60 -14.77
C LEU A 60 -12.82 -12.68 -14.73
N LEU A 61 -12.55 -13.81 -14.06
CA LEU A 61 -13.53 -14.86 -13.87
C LEU A 61 -14.70 -14.39 -12.99
N ALA A 62 -14.46 -13.59 -11.96
CA ALA A 62 -15.50 -13.01 -11.14
C ALA A 62 -16.38 -12.05 -11.94
N CYS A 63 -15.79 -11.18 -12.75
CA CYS A 63 -16.50 -10.30 -13.68
C CYS A 63 -17.38 -11.10 -14.66
N ALA A 64 -16.83 -12.16 -15.26
CA ALA A 64 -17.55 -13.00 -16.21
C ALA A 64 -18.71 -13.80 -15.56
N ASN A 65 -18.50 -14.35 -14.37
CA ASN A 65 -19.48 -15.22 -13.71
C ASN A 65 -20.60 -14.46 -12.98
N SER A 66 -20.33 -13.23 -12.54
CA SER A 66 -21.25 -12.44 -11.70
C SER A 66 -21.78 -11.17 -12.37
N ASP A 67 -21.48 -10.96 -13.65
CA ASP A 67 -21.80 -9.76 -14.44
C ASP A 67 -21.33 -8.43 -13.79
N ILE A 68 -20.27 -8.52 -13.01
CA ILE A 68 -19.64 -7.36 -12.35
C ILE A 68 -18.71 -6.70 -13.38
N LYS A 69 -18.83 -5.38 -13.53
CA LYS A 69 -18.02 -4.63 -14.52
C LYS A 69 -16.69 -4.09 -13.97
N GLU A 70 -16.50 -4.16 -12.66
CA GLU A 70 -15.34 -3.63 -11.97
C GLU A 70 -14.93 -4.53 -10.81
N TYR A 71 -13.63 -4.67 -10.57
CA TYR A 71 -13.08 -5.50 -9.52
C TYR A 71 -11.98 -4.73 -8.78
N ASN A 72 -11.96 -4.86 -7.45
CA ASN A 72 -10.94 -4.23 -6.61
C ASN A 72 -9.80 -5.23 -6.38
N LEU A 73 -8.61 -4.92 -6.90
CA LEU A 73 -7.40 -5.71 -6.68
C LEU A 73 -6.62 -5.13 -5.50
N LEU A 74 -6.16 -6.00 -4.61
CA LEU A 74 -5.31 -5.61 -3.50
C LEU A 74 -3.84 -5.72 -3.94
N LEU A 75 -3.19 -4.58 -4.18
CA LEU A 75 -1.88 -4.52 -4.82
C LEU A 75 -0.80 -4.10 -3.83
N SER A 76 0.30 -4.84 -3.80
CA SER A 76 1.52 -4.47 -3.06
C SER A 76 2.32 -3.39 -3.78
N GLU A 77 3.33 -2.80 -3.11
CA GLU A 77 4.27 -1.87 -3.76
C GLU A 77 4.96 -2.52 -4.99
N ALA A 78 5.30 -3.81 -4.89
CA ALA A 78 5.94 -4.54 -5.98
C ALA A 78 5.00 -4.70 -7.19
N ASP A 79 3.72 -4.98 -6.96
CA ASP A 79 2.72 -5.10 -8.02
C ASP A 79 2.48 -3.77 -8.73
N LEU A 80 2.42 -2.68 -7.96
CA LEU A 80 2.27 -1.32 -8.50
C LEU A 80 3.46 -0.94 -9.40
N LEU A 81 4.69 -1.26 -8.98
CA LEU A 81 5.89 -1.03 -9.78
C LEU A 81 5.93 -1.91 -11.03
N LEU A 82 5.50 -3.17 -10.92
CA LEU A 82 5.42 -4.07 -12.06
C LEU A 82 4.42 -3.57 -13.11
N LEU A 83 3.26 -3.10 -12.68
CA LEU A 83 2.24 -2.56 -13.59
C LEU A 83 2.69 -1.24 -14.24
N ASP A 84 3.34 -0.34 -13.48
CA ASP A 84 3.95 0.89 -14.00
C ASP A 84 4.99 0.59 -15.10
N TRP A 85 5.82 -0.43 -14.87
CA TRP A 85 6.82 -0.85 -15.85
C TRP A 85 6.20 -1.49 -17.10
N CYS A 86 5.15 -2.28 -16.93
CA CYS A 86 4.56 -3.08 -18.01
C CYS A 86 3.61 -2.27 -18.91
N ILE A 87 2.88 -1.32 -18.36
CA ILE A 87 1.80 -0.62 -19.04
C ILE A 87 2.32 0.69 -19.63
N ARG A 88 2.18 0.84 -20.95
CA ARG A 88 2.52 2.09 -21.64
C ARG A 88 1.31 3.02 -21.77
N ASP A 89 1.58 4.32 -21.79
CA ASP A 89 0.57 5.38 -21.85
C ASP A 89 -0.24 5.42 -23.15
N ASP A 90 0.37 4.99 -24.26
CA ASP A 90 -0.24 4.95 -25.60
C ASP A 90 -1.09 3.69 -25.86
N MET A 91 -1.16 2.76 -24.90
CA MET A 91 -1.86 1.49 -25.06
C MET A 91 -3.38 1.64 -24.96
N LYS A 92 -4.07 0.89 -25.81
CA LYS A 92 -5.53 0.74 -25.76
C LYS A 92 -5.94 -0.71 -25.90
N SER A 93 -6.83 -1.17 -25.03
CA SER A 93 -7.44 -2.49 -25.19
C SER A 93 -8.55 -2.44 -26.25
N PRO A 94 -8.83 -3.55 -26.96
CA PRO A 94 -10.01 -3.64 -27.84
C PRO A 94 -11.33 -3.39 -27.10
N ALA A 95 -11.35 -3.63 -25.78
CA ALA A 95 -12.47 -3.37 -24.89
C ALA A 95 -12.57 -1.88 -24.46
N GLY A 96 -11.66 -1.02 -24.90
CA GLY A 96 -11.72 0.43 -24.70
C GLY A 96 -10.90 0.99 -23.53
N ALA A 97 -10.20 0.16 -22.77
CA ALA A 97 -9.34 0.63 -21.68
C ALA A 97 -8.09 1.34 -22.20
N ASN A 98 -7.65 2.37 -21.48
CA ASN A 98 -6.48 3.17 -21.83
C ASN A 98 -5.37 2.97 -20.78
N GLY A 99 -4.14 2.68 -21.24
CA GLY A 99 -2.99 2.53 -20.36
C GLY A 99 -2.74 3.76 -19.49
N LYS A 100 -3.00 4.97 -20.02
CA LYS A 100 -2.89 6.22 -19.24
C LYS A 100 -3.80 6.24 -18.02
N GLU A 101 -5.03 5.73 -18.13
CA GLU A 101 -5.99 5.73 -17.02
C GLU A 101 -5.55 4.76 -15.91
N ILE A 102 -5.03 3.60 -16.32
CA ILE A 102 -4.45 2.63 -15.39
C ILE A 102 -3.22 3.21 -14.69
N LEU A 103 -2.31 3.86 -15.43
CA LEU A 103 -1.14 4.51 -14.84
C LEU A 103 -1.52 5.57 -13.82
N LEU A 104 -2.55 6.38 -14.08
CA LEU A 104 -3.03 7.35 -13.09
C LEU A 104 -3.54 6.68 -11.81
N LYS A 105 -4.27 5.56 -11.92
CA LYS A 105 -4.70 4.77 -10.76
C LYS A 105 -3.50 4.21 -9.98
N ILE A 106 -2.48 3.72 -10.68
CA ILE A 106 -1.25 3.21 -10.07
C ILE A 106 -0.47 4.31 -9.37
N PHE A 107 -0.33 5.49 -9.98
CA PHE A 107 0.37 6.62 -9.37
C PHE A 107 -0.35 7.11 -8.11
N GLN A 108 -1.68 7.19 -8.18
CA GLN A 108 -2.51 7.50 -7.03
C GLN A 108 -2.32 6.47 -5.91
N ALA A 109 -2.42 5.19 -6.24
CA ALA A 109 -2.24 4.09 -5.29
C ALA A 109 -0.84 4.08 -4.64
N ARG A 110 0.22 4.34 -5.41
CA ARG A 110 1.59 4.48 -4.88
C ARG A 110 1.73 5.68 -3.97
N SER A 111 1.14 6.81 -4.33
CA SER A 111 1.10 8.00 -3.48
C SER A 111 0.40 7.68 -2.16
N ASP A 112 -0.76 7.03 -2.23
CA ASP A 112 -1.56 6.69 -1.05
C ASP A 112 -0.88 5.64 -0.16
N LEU A 113 -0.10 4.71 -0.73
CA LEU A 113 0.70 3.75 0.04
C LEU A 113 1.83 4.44 0.83
N ILE A 114 2.44 5.48 0.25
CA ILE A 114 3.57 6.19 0.86
C ILE A 114 3.11 7.25 1.86
N TYR A 115 2.00 7.95 1.55
CA TYR A 115 1.56 9.14 2.29
C TYR A 115 0.24 8.95 3.04
N GLY A 116 -0.43 7.82 2.88
CA GLY A 116 -1.81 7.61 3.31
C GLY A 116 -2.82 8.15 2.30
N PRO A 117 -4.12 7.80 2.43
CA PRO A 117 -5.16 8.22 1.50
C PRO A 117 -5.20 9.74 1.40
N THR A 118 -4.90 10.27 0.21
CA THR A 118 -4.82 11.71 -0.09
C THR A 118 -6.18 12.39 -0.20
N SER A 119 -7.18 12.00 0.62
CA SER A 119 -8.49 12.68 0.66
C SER A 119 -8.39 14.19 0.94
N GLU A 120 -7.22 14.66 1.38
CA GLU A 120 -6.81 16.05 1.34
C GLU A 120 -5.59 16.22 0.43
N HIS A 121 -5.80 16.55 -0.84
CA HIS A 121 -4.73 16.99 -1.75
C HIS A 121 -4.23 18.36 -1.26
N GLN A 122 -3.45 18.37 -0.20
CA GLN A 122 -2.70 19.55 0.20
C GLN A 122 -1.58 19.74 -0.84
N ASP A 123 -1.38 20.98 -1.31
CA ASP A 123 -0.27 21.39 -2.19
C ASP A 123 1.09 21.28 -1.47
N ILE A 124 1.47 20.07 -1.06
CA ILE A 124 2.73 19.80 -0.37
C ILE A 124 3.76 19.35 -1.39
N ASP A 125 4.90 20.03 -1.42
CA ASP A 125 6.03 19.66 -2.27
C ASP A 125 6.48 18.20 -2.00
N TYR A 126 6.85 17.46 -3.05
CA TYR A 126 7.18 16.03 -2.97
C TYR A 126 8.30 15.74 -1.95
N LYS A 127 9.25 16.67 -1.78
CA LYS A 127 10.32 16.54 -0.77
C LYS A 127 9.78 16.57 0.65
N THR A 128 8.76 17.39 0.89
CA THR A 128 8.10 17.50 2.19
C THR A 128 7.30 16.23 2.48
N ALA A 129 6.65 15.68 1.47
CA ALA A 129 5.92 14.42 1.58
C ALA A 129 6.87 13.25 1.93
N ILE A 130 7.99 13.11 1.22
CA ILE A 130 9.01 12.07 1.51
C ILE A 130 9.61 12.23 2.91
N ASN A 131 9.88 13.47 3.33
CA ASN A 131 10.43 13.73 4.66
C ASN A 131 9.43 13.39 5.79
N ARG A 132 8.11 13.55 5.59
CA ARG A 132 7.12 13.11 6.59
C ARG A 132 7.19 11.60 6.84
N LYS A 133 7.45 10.79 5.81
CA LYS A 133 7.66 9.34 5.95
C LYS A 133 8.90 9.02 6.77
N ALA A 134 10.01 9.74 6.54
CA ALA A 134 11.22 9.58 7.32
C ALA A 134 11.06 10.04 8.77
N ILE A 135 10.31 11.13 9.01
CA ILE A 135 10.07 11.66 10.35
C ILE A 135 9.16 10.72 11.16
N ARG A 136 8.06 10.21 10.57
CA ARG A 136 7.20 9.23 11.25
C ARG A 136 7.96 7.97 11.66
N ALA A 137 8.80 7.44 10.77
CA ALA A 137 9.63 6.26 11.08
C ALA A 137 10.62 6.50 12.24
N ILE A 138 11.16 7.73 12.36
CA ILE A 138 12.07 8.10 13.46
C ILE A 138 11.32 8.32 14.78
N GLU A 139 10.16 8.99 14.73
CA GLU A 139 9.31 9.21 15.90
C GLU A 139 8.77 7.88 16.49
N GLU A 140 8.45 6.92 15.63
CA GLU A 140 8.05 5.55 16.02
C GLU A 140 9.21 4.78 16.69
N GLU A 141 10.45 4.91 16.18
CA GLU A 141 11.63 4.30 16.81
C GLU A 141 12.00 4.93 18.17
N GLU A 142 11.77 6.24 18.34
CA GLU A 142 12.01 6.91 19.63
C GLU A 142 10.96 6.54 20.69
N HIS A 143 9.70 6.34 20.28
CA HIS A 143 8.62 5.88 21.16
C HIS A 143 8.69 4.38 21.52
N ALA A 144 9.47 3.58 20.78
CA ALA A 144 9.69 2.16 21.08
C ALA A 144 10.77 1.90 22.16
N LYS A 145 11.47 2.92 22.66
CA LYS A 145 12.43 2.76 23.76
C LYS A 145 11.67 2.70 25.09
N PRO A 146 11.82 1.64 25.90
CA PRO A 146 11.18 1.58 27.20
C PRO A 146 11.70 2.71 28.08
N ASP A 147 10.77 3.50 28.62
CA ASP A 147 11.03 4.53 29.61
C ASP A 147 11.66 3.87 30.85
N ASN A 148 12.98 3.96 30.97
CA ASN A 148 13.70 3.53 32.16
C ASN A 148 13.72 4.72 33.14
N GLY A 149 12.53 5.18 33.51
CA GLY A 149 12.31 6.23 34.50
C GLY A 149 12.62 5.69 35.89
N THR A 150 13.70 6.18 36.49
CA THR A 150 14.05 5.98 37.90
C THR A 150 12.94 6.52 38.80
N ASP A 151 12.26 5.59 39.48
CA ASP A 151 11.29 5.84 40.56
C ASP A 151 12.03 6.39 41.79
N GLU A 152 12.18 7.72 41.88
CA GLU A 152 12.54 8.39 43.12
C GLU A 152 11.29 8.45 44.02
N GLY A 153 11.09 7.38 44.80
CA GLY A 153 10.09 7.32 45.86
C GLY A 153 10.34 8.37 46.95
N PRO A 154 9.30 8.98 47.53
CA PRO A 154 9.45 10.06 48.50
C PRO A 154 9.97 9.54 49.84
N ASP A 155 10.96 10.26 50.38
CA ASP A 155 11.64 10.02 51.66
C ASP A 155 10.67 9.89 52.85
N ASP A 156 10.66 8.70 53.49
CA ASP A 156 9.94 8.45 54.75
C ASP A 156 10.92 8.20 55.92
N HIS A 157 10.86 9.14 56.88
CA HIS A 157 11.08 9.01 58.34
C HIS A 157 12.52 8.95 58.90
N PRO A 158 12.79 9.57 60.09
CA PRO A 158 12.36 9.00 61.38
C PRO A 158 11.93 9.99 62.50
N PHE A 159 10.88 9.57 63.22
CA PHE A 159 10.64 9.67 64.68
C PHE A 159 10.93 10.97 65.47
N ALA A 160 9.88 11.48 66.13
CA ALA A 160 9.95 11.79 67.56
C ALA A 160 8.56 11.74 68.22
N TYR A 161 8.37 10.75 69.10
CA TYR A 161 7.37 10.73 70.16
C TYR A 161 7.74 11.75 71.25
N ALA A 162 6.78 12.56 71.69
CA ALA A 162 6.56 12.98 73.09
C ALA A 162 5.27 13.79 73.20
#